data_AF-A0A7S0SIQ2-F1
#
_entry.id   AF-A0A7S0SIQ2-F1
#
_cell.length_a   1.000
_cell.length_b   1.000
_cell.length_c   1.000
_cell.angle_alpha   90.00
_cell.angle_beta   90.00
_cell.angle_gamma   90.00
#
_symmetry.space_group_name_H-M   'P 1'
#
loop_
_entity.id
_entity.type
_entity.pdbx_description
1 polymer ?
#
loop_
_entity_poly.entity_id
_entity_poly.type
_entity_poly.pdbx_seq_one_letter_code
_entity_poly.pdbx_strand_id
1 'polypeptide(L)'
;ETRTQELMSIMGLQPWTLAAAHAATYAVIFALVAILAAVILQPVVFPTTDLTLFAAFLLCFMAAAIPLGFLIAAFFSRARLASIVGPFALFAMVMPRYVFFQTAEDQALGMKRAASLLAPTAFTFAADLLATREGAEQGVTWETLYDDPFSLGELMGLLLVDAGVYAAAAWYLGRVLPTAHGTPLPWWFIFSLKFWRGPRGADAAGDGRDATASGGTEMRDGTRGREGDWGCVAGV
;
A
#
# COMPACT_ATOMS: atom_id res chain seq x y z
N GLU A 1 2.80 -1.27 -17.34
CA GLU A 1 3.87 -1.58 -16.37
C GLU A 1 4.14 -3.06 -16.16
N THR A 2 3.21 -3.98 -16.50
CA THR A 2 3.44 -5.43 -16.32
C THR A 2 4.69 -5.93 -17.05
N ARG A 3 4.98 -5.43 -18.27
CA ARG A 3 6.19 -5.79 -19.04
C ARG A 3 7.51 -5.44 -18.34
N THR A 4 7.62 -4.29 -17.66
CA THR A 4 8.86 -3.88 -16.96
C THR A 4 9.02 -4.61 -15.64
N GLN A 5 7.91 -4.87 -14.92
CA GLN A 5 7.93 -5.70 -13.71
C GLN A 5 8.23 -7.17 -14.00
N GLU A 6 7.70 -7.72 -15.09
CA GLU A 6 7.99 -9.08 -15.56
C GLU A 6 9.48 -9.23 -15.90
N LEU A 7 10.05 -8.28 -16.65
CA LEU A 7 11.47 -8.27 -17.00
C LEU A 7 12.38 -8.24 -15.76
N MET A 8 12.00 -7.48 -14.73
CA MET A 8 12.74 -7.40 -13.46
C MET A 8 12.54 -8.65 -12.58
N SER A 9 11.37 -9.28 -12.62
CA SER A 9 11.13 -10.54 -11.90
C SER A 9 11.94 -11.71 -12.48
N ILE A 10 12.18 -11.70 -13.80
CA ILE A 10 13.03 -12.69 -14.49
C ILE A 10 14.50 -12.60 -14.03
N MET A 11 14.94 -11.44 -13.50
CA MET A 11 16.28 -11.26 -12.92
C MET A 11 16.40 -11.74 -11.47
N GLY A 12 15.36 -12.37 -10.90
CA GLY A 12 15.39 -12.95 -9.55
C GLY A 12 15.04 -11.99 -8.41
N LEU A 13 14.56 -10.78 -8.71
CA LEU A 13 14.06 -9.85 -7.70
C LEU A 13 12.68 -10.29 -7.20
N GLN A 14 12.52 -10.43 -5.88
CA GLN A 14 11.20 -10.69 -5.30
C GLN A 14 10.25 -9.50 -5.57
N PRO A 15 9.00 -9.74 -6.00
CA PRO A 15 8.02 -8.68 -6.28
C PRO A 15 7.80 -7.71 -5.09
N TRP A 16 8.00 -8.22 -3.87
CA TRP A 16 7.89 -7.44 -2.64
C TRP A 16 8.96 -6.33 -2.53
N THR A 17 10.18 -6.60 -2.97
CA THR A 17 11.28 -5.63 -2.94
C THR A 17 11.00 -4.46 -3.87
N LEU A 18 10.40 -4.74 -5.03
CA LEU A 18 10.03 -3.71 -5.99
C LEU A 18 8.88 -2.83 -5.46
N ALA A 19 7.87 -3.44 -4.82
CA ALA A 19 6.78 -2.71 -4.19
C ALA A 19 7.29 -1.82 -3.03
N ALA A 20 8.19 -2.35 -2.19
CA ALA A 20 8.82 -1.61 -1.10
C ALA A 20 9.66 -0.43 -1.61
N ALA A 21 10.40 -0.62 -2.71
CA ALA A 21 11.17 0.46 -3.33
C ALA A 21 10.28 1.58 -3.88
N HIS A 22 9.16 1.24 -4.53
CA HIS A 22 8.18 2.25 -4.98
C HIS A 22 7.51 2.97 -3.81
N ALA A 23 7.11 2.23 -2.77
CA ALA A 23 6.55 2.83 -1.56
C ALA A 23 7.55 3.79 -0.88
N ALA A 24 8.83 3.42 -0.79
CA ALA A 24 9.87 4.28 -0.24
C ALA A 24 10.10 5.54 -1.10
N THR A 25 10.12 5.39 -2.42
CA THR A 25 10.29 6.53 -3.35
C THR A 25 9.12 7.50 -3.23
N TYR A 26 7.88 7.00 -3.20
CA TYR A 26 6.71 7.84 -2.99
C TYR A 26 6.70 8.48 -1.60
N ALA A 27 7.09 7.75 -0.55
CA ALA A 27 7.18 8.31 0.81
C ALA A 27 8.12 9.52 0.87
N VAL A 28 9.29 9.44 0.23
CA VAL A 28 10.23 10.58 0.17
C VAL A 28 9.64 11.75 -0.60
N ILE A 29 9.05 11.50 -1.77
CA ILE A 29 8.45 12.56 -2.61
C ILE A 29 7.30 13.25 -1.87
N PHE A 30 6.37 12.49 -1.29
CA PHE A 30 5.23 13.06 -0.56
C PHE A 30 5.64 13.75 0.74
N ALA A 31 6.67 13.27 1.43
CA ALA A 31 7.21 13.95 2.59
C ALA A 31 7.81 15.33 2.23
N LEU A 32 8.57 15.41 1.14
CA LEU A 32 9.10 16.68 0.63
C LEU A 32 7.97 17.65 0.25
N VAL A 33 6.95 17.16 -0.44
CA VAL A 33 5.77 17.96 -0.82
C VAL A 33 5.02 18.46 0.43
N ALA A 34 4.83 17.61 1.45
CA ALA A 34 4.18 17.99 2.69
C ALA A 34 4.94 19.08 3.45
N ILE A 35 6.27 18.96 3.57
CA ILE A 35 7.12 19.96 4.23
C ILE A 35 7.06 21.29 3.45
N LEU A 36 7.20 21.24 2.13
CA LEU A 36 7.13 22.44 1.30
C LEU A 36 5.76 23.12 1.40
N ALA A 37 4.68 22.34 1.36
CA ALA A 37 3.33 22.84 1.55
C ALA A 37 3.16 23.49 2.93
N ALA A 38 3.69 22.88 3.99
CA ALA A 38 3.66 23.44 5.34
C ALA A 38 4.32 24.81 5.42
N VAL A 39 5.53 24.94 4.85
CA VAL A 39 6.31 26.20 4.87
C VAL A 39 5.61 27.31 4.07
N ILE A 40 4.97 26.97 2.94
CA ILE A 40 4.29 27.96 2.09
C ILE A 40 2.94 28.37 2.69
N LEU A 41 2.17 27.42 3.21
CA LEU A 41 0.79 27.67 3.67
C LEU A 41 0.72 28.27 5.07
N GLN A 42 1.64 27.92 5.97
CA GLN A 42 1.62 28.42 7.35
C GLN A 42 1.56 29.95 7.45
N PRO A 43 2.45 30.74 6.81
CA PRO A 43 2.42 32.20 6.96
C PRO A 43 1.22 32.88 6.30
N VAL A 44 0.55 32.22 5.35
CA VAL A 44 -0.56 32.80 4.58
C VAL A 44 -1.92 32.43 5.17
N VAL A 45 -2.06 31.18 5.65
CA VAL A 45 -3.36 30.60 6.03
C VAL A 45 -3.47 30.37 7.53
N PHE A 46 -2.38 30.02 8.22
CA PHE A 46 -2.38 29.66 9.64
C PHE A 46 -1.24 30.37 10.43
N PRO A 47 -1.26 31.70 10.50
CA PRO A 47 -0.17 32.48 11.11
C PRO A 47 0.05 32.20 12.61
N THR A 48 -0.98 31.81 13.35
CA THR A 48 -0.91 31.55 14.81
C THR A 48 -0.57 30.10 15.16
N THR A 49 -0.72 29.18 14.21
CA THR A 49 -0.42 27.75 14.40
C THR A 49 1.07 27.44 14.25
N ASP A 50 1.60 26.55 15.11
CA ASP A 50 2.99 26.10 15.03
C ASP A 50 3.31 25.38 13.71
N LEU A 51 4.36 25.83 13.02
CA LEU A 51 4.81 25.23 11.75
C LEU A 51 5.15 23.74 11.89
N THR A 52 5.79 23.35 12.99
CA THR A 52 6.20 21.95 13.23
C THR A 52 5.01 21.03 13.39
N LEU A 53 3.96 21.50 14.05
CA LEU A 53 2.71 20.78 14.26
C LEU A 53 1.95 20.65 12.94
N PHE A 54 1.83 21.74 12.18
CA PHE A 54 1.19 21.71 10.86
C PHE A 54 1.92 20.78 9.88
N ALA A 55 3.26 20.80 9.87
CA ALA A 55 4.07 19.89 9.08
C ALA A 55 3.87 18.42 9.52
N ALA A 56 3.85 18.15 10.82
CA ALA A 56 3.61 16.81 11.36
C ALA A 56 2.22 16.27 10.97
N PHE A 57 1.18 17.13 11.01
CA PHE A 57 -0.17 16.79 10.57
C PHE A 57 -0.20 16.41 9.07
N LEU A 58 0.41 17.24 8.20
CA LEU A 58 0.48 16.96 6.77
C LEU A 58 1.28 15.68 6.47
N LEU A 59 2.34 15.42 7.21
CA LEU A 59 3.12 14.19 7.08
C LEU A 59 2.31 12.95 7.47
N CYS A 60 1.54 13.01 8.56
CA CYS A 60 0.64 11.91 8.95
C CYS A 60 -0.41 11.65 7.87
N PHE A 61 -0.98 12.70 7.29
CA PHE A 61 -1.93 12.56 6.18
C PHE A 61 -1.29 11.90 4.96
N MET A 62 -0.10 12.33 4.53
CA MET A 62 0.60 11.71 3.40
C MET A 62 0.96 10.25 3.68
N ALA A 63 1.36 9.92 4.92
CA ALA A 63 1.64 8.56 5.34
C ALA A 63 0.43 7.63 5.22
N ALA A 64 -0.80 8.14 5.46
CA ALA A 64 -2.05 7.40 5.25
C ALA A 64 -2.50 7.39 3.77
N ALA A 65 -2.22 8.45 3.02
CA ALA A 65 -2.63 8.58 1.62
C ALA A 65 -1.91 7.61 0.68
N ILE A 66 -0.62 7.32 0.93
CA ILE A 66 0.18 6.38 0.13
C ILE A 66 -0.43 4.96 0.13
N PRO A 67 -0.63 4.30 1.29
CA PRO A 67 -1.22 2.97 1.32
C PRO A 67 -2.69 2.96 0.85
N LEU A 68 -3.44 4.05 1.05
CA LEU A 68 -4.79 4.20 0.50
C LEU A 68 -4.78 4.19 -1.03
N GLY A 69 -3.86 4.92 -1.66
CA GLY A 69 -3.69 4.93 -3.11
C GLY A 69 -3.32 3.55 -3.67
N PHE A 70 -2.39 2.86 -3.01
CA PHE A 70 -2.05 1.48 -3.37
C PHE A 70 -3.22 0.51 -3.20
N LEU A 71 -4.03 0.68 -2.15
CA LEU A 71 -5.22 -0.14 -1.91
C LEU A 71 -6.24 0.05 -3.04
N ILE A 72 -6.54 1.30 -3.41
CA ILE A 72 -7.45 1.62 -4.52
C ILE A 72 -6.90 1.03 -5.82
N ALA A 73 -5.61 1.19 -6.10
CA ALA A 73 -4.98 0.64 -7.30
C ALA A 73 -5.06 -0.90 -7.34
N ALA A 74 -4.93 -1.58 -6.19
CA ALA A 74 -5.01 -3.03 -6.09
C ALA A 74 -6.41 -3.59 -6.40
N PHE A 75 -7.48 -2.83 -6.16
CA PHE A 75 -8.85 -3.24 -6.52
C PHE A 75 -9.11 -3.17 -8.04
N PHE A 76 -8.35 -2.38 -8.80
CA PHE A 76 -8.58 -2.19 -10.23
C PHE A 76 -7.45 -2.79 -11.07
N SER A 77 -7.74 -3.92 -11.73
CA SER A 77 -6.80 -4.57 -12.67
C SER A 77 -6.53 -3.76 -13.94
N ARG A 78 -7.36 -2.77 -14.25
CA ARG A 78 -7.25 -1.91 -15.44
C ARG A 78 -6.93 -0.47 -15.04
N ALA A 79 -5.73 0.00 -15.38
CA ALA A 79 -5.27 1.37 -15.09
C ALA A 79 -6.24 2.46 -15.58
N ARG A 80 -6.86 2.27 -16.77
CA ARG A 80 -7.84 3.21 -17.33
C ARG A 80 -9.13 3.33 -16.51
N LEU A 81 -9.54 2.26 -15.83
CA LEU A 81 -10.70 2.30 -14.94
C LEU A 81 -10.31 2.90 -13.60
N ALA A 82 -9.12 2.55 -13.08
CA ALA A 82 -8.60 3.09 -11.83
C ALA A 82 -8.49 4.63 -11.87
N SER A 83 -8.04 5.21 -12.98
CA SER A 83 -7.91 6.67 -13.12
C SER A 83 -9.25 7.40 -13.13
N ILE A 84 -10.32 6.77 -13.61
CA ILE A 84 -11.66 7.36 -13.64
C ILE A 84 -12.33 7.17 -12.28
N VAL A 85 -12.28 5.96 -11.71
CA VAL A 85 -13.00 5.61 -10.49
C VAL A 85 -12.28 6.09 -9.22
N GLY A 86 -10.96 6.28 -9.26
CA GLY A 86 -10.17 6.75 -8.11
C GLY A 86 -10.68 8.08 -7.53
N PRO A 87 -10.85 9.14 -8.33
CA PRO A 87 -11.44 10.39 -7.87
C PRO A 87 -12.87 10.22 -7.32
N PHE A 88 -13.71 9.40 -7.94
CA PHE A 88 -15.06 9.11 -7.42
C PHE A 88 -15.01 8.40 -6.06
N ALA A 89 -14.07 7.47 -5.87
CA ALA A 89 -13.86 6.80 -4.60
C ALA A 89 -13.39 7.78 -3.52
N LEU A 90 -12.46 8.68 -3.83
CA LEU A 90 -12.02 9.73 -2.90
C LEU A 90 -13.16 10.70 -2.57
N PHE A 91 -13.99 11.07 -3.54
CA PHE A 91 -15.15 11.92 -3.31
C PHE A 91 -16.19 11.25 -2.40
N ALA A 92 -16.46 9.96 -2.65
CA ALA A 92 -17.31 9.14 -1.79
C ALA A 92 -16.69 8.98 -0.39
N MET A 93 -15.37 8.93 -0.28
CA MET A 93 -14.70 8.90 1.01
C MET A 93 -14.85 10.21 1.76
N VAL A 94 -14.88 11.38 1.11
CA VAL A 94 -15.10 12.68 1.78
C VAL A 94 -16.57 12.93 2.15
N MET A 95 -17.51 12.26 1.48
CA MET A 95 -18.96 12.43 1.70
C MET A 95 -19.45 12.36 3.15
N PRO A 96 -18.95 11.48 4.03
CA PRO A 96 -19.34 11.43 5.44
C PRO A 96 -19.25 12.80 6.12
N ARG A 97 -18.25 13.62 5.78
CA ARG A 97 -18.11 14.99 6.32
C ARG A 97 -19.37 15.83 6.10
N TYR A 98 -19.96 15.76 4.92
CA TYR A 98 -21.16 16.55 4.56
C TYR A 98 -22.40 16.10 5.31
N VAL A 99 -22.52 14.80 5.60
CA VAL A 99 -23.65 14.24 6.35
C VAL A 99 -23.58 14.67 7.83
N PHE A 100 -22.37 14.71 8.41
CA PHE A 100 -22.18 15.03 9.82
C PHE A 100 -22.10 16.53 10.13
N PHE A 101 -22.06 17.40 9.12
CA PHE A 101 -22.00 18.86 9.32
C PHE A 101 -23.22 19.44 10.07
N GLN A 102 -24.37 18.77 10.04
CA GLN A 102 -25.62 19.27 10.64
C GLN A 102 -26.03 18.59 11.95
N THR A 103 -25.28 17.60 12.43
CA THR A 103 -25.68 16.81 13.63
C THR A 103 -25.00 17.35 14.89
N ALA A 104 -25.79 17.56 15.95
CA ALA A 104 -25.37 18.15 17.24
C ALA A 104 -24.14 17.47 17.87
N GLU A 105 -23.29 18.29 18.50
CA GLU A 105 -21.93 17.96 18.91
C GLU A 105 -21.81 16.82 19.92
N ASP A 106 -22.77 16.67 20.84
CA ASP A 106 -22.63 15.76 21.99
C ASP A 106 -23.11 14.32 21.71
N GLN A 107 -23.99 14.11 20.73
CA GLN A 107 -24.57 12.78 20.45
C GLN A 107 -23.82 12.01 19.35
N ALA A 108 -22.93 12.67 18.60
CA ALA A 108 -22.32 12.12 17.40
C ALA A 108 -20.79 11.92 17.49
N LEU A 109 -20.14 12.12 18.64
CA LEU A 109 -18.68 11.94 18.79
C LEU A 109 -18.21 10.56 18.33
N GLY A 110 -18.93 9.49 18.68
CA GLY A 110 -18.62 8.13 18.23
C GLY A 110 -18.77 7.96 16.70
N MET A 111 -19.78 8.58 16.10
CA MET A 111 -19.99 8.53 14.65
C MET A 111 -18.98 9.40 13.89
N LYS A 112 -18.59 10.56 14.44
CA LYS A 112 -17.51 11.40 13.91
C LYS A 112 -16.18 10.64 13.91
N ARG A 113 -15.85 9.97 15.02
CA ARG A 113 -14.68 9.06 15.14
C ARG A 113 -14.71 7.94 14.09
N ALA A 114 -15.87 7.31 13.92
CA ALA A 114 -16.04 6.26 12.92
C ALA A 114 -15.93 6.80 11.48
N ALA A 115 -16.46 8.00 11.22
CA ALA A 115 -16.31 8.65 9.92
C ALA A 115 -14.85 8.98 9.63
N SER A 116 -14.10 9.48 10.62
CA SER A 116 -12.67 9.80 10.53
C SER A 116 -11.73 8.60 10.39
N LEU A 117 -12.24 7.35 10.35
CA LEU A 117 -11.44 6.19 9.89
C LEU A 117 -11.18 6.20 8.38
N LEU A 118 -11.77 7.15 7.67
CA LEU A 118 -11.44 7.43 6.29
C LEU A 118 -10.46 8.60 6.27
N ALA A 119 -9.19 8.34 5.94
CA ALA A 119 -8.14 9.37 5.94
C ALA A 119 -8.52 10.70 5.23
N PRO A 120 -9.22 10.71 4.07
CA PRO A 120 -9.68 11.95 3.46
C PRO A 120 -10.68 12.73 4.31
N THR A 121 -11.57 12.05 5.05
CA THR A 121 -12.50 12.73 5.98
C THR A 121 -11.79 13.28 7.20
N ALA A 122 -10.86 12.52 7.79
CA ALA A 122 -10.10 12.94 8.95
C ALA A 122 -9.32 14.22 8.65
N PHE A 123 -8.70 14.27 7.45
CA PHE A 123 -8.04 15.48 6.97
C PHE A 123 -9.00 16.66 6.86
N THR A 124 -10.19 16.48 6.30
CA THR A 124 -11.16 17.58 6.19
C THR A 124 -11.62 18.08 7.55
N PHE A 125 -11.92 17.18 8.50
CA PHE A 125 -12.29 17.57 9.86
C PHE A 125 -11.15 18.29 10.59
N ALA A 126 -9.91 17.83 10.42
CA ALA A 126 -8.75 18.50 10.99
C ALA A 126 -8.55 19.89 10.38
N ALA A 127 -8.78 20.06 9.08
CA ALA A 127 -8.72 21.36 8.43
C ALA A 127 -9.81 22.32 8.93
N ASP A 128 -11.04 21.84 9.15
CA ASP A 128 -12.12 22.65 9.75
C ASP A 128 -11.77 23.07 11.19
N LEU A 129 -11.25 22.13 11.98
CA LEU A 129 -10.81 22.41 13.34
C LEU A 129 -9.68 23.45 13.34
N LEU A 130 -8.70 23.32 12.45
CA LEU A 130 -7.62 24.28 12.32
C LEU A 130 -8.14 25.67 11.93
N ALA A 131 -9.06 25.74 10.96
CA ALA A 131 -9.66 26.99 10.51
C ALA A 131 -10.50 27.68 11.60
N THR A 132 -11.24 26.92 12.41
CA THR A 132 -12.03 27.47 13.52
C THR A 132 -11.16 27.99 14.66
N ARG A 133 -10.06 27.31 14.98
CA ARG A 133 -9.08 27.77 15.99
C ARG A 133 -8.27 28.98 15.54
N GLU A 134 -7.90 29.02 14.26
CA GLU A 134 -7.24 30.17 13.67
C GLU A 134 -8.17 31.39 13.62
N GLY A 135 -9.45 31.18 13.29
CA GLY A 135 -10.47 32.25 13.32
C GLY A 135 -10.78 32.79 14.72
N ALA A 136 -10.48 32.03 15.77
CA ALA A 136 -10.58 32.46 17.17
C ALA A 136 -9.27 33.10 17.70
N GLU A 137 -8.25 33.25 16.85
CA GLU A 137 -6.92 33.78 17.18
C GLU A 137 -6.17 33.01 18.28
N GLN A 138 -6.61 31.79 18.61
CA GLN A 138 -5.98 30.93 19.64
C GLN A 138 -4.90 30.02 19.03
N GLY A 139 -4.97 29.75 17.73
CA GLY A 139 -4.05 28.84 17.03
C GLY A 139 -4.07 27.41 17.57
N VAL A 140 -3.17 26.58 17.05
CA VAL A 140 -2.91 25.24 17.61
C VAL A 140 -1.42 25.10 17.90
N THR A 141 -1.12 24.81 19.16
CA THR A 141 0.22 24.60 19.71
C THR A 141 0.30 23.17 20.25
N TRP A 142 1.50 22.63 20.42
CA TRP A 142 1.70 21.30 21.02
C TRP A 142 1.02 21.12 22.38
N GLU A 143 0.90 22.20 23.16
CA GLU A 143 0.26 22.18 24.47
C GLU A 143 -1.28 22.14 24.37
N THR A 144 -1.86 22.76 23.35
CA THR A 144 -3.32 22.84 23.14
C THR A 144 -3.87 21.72 22.27
N LEU A 145 -3.01 20.74 21.92
CA LEU A 145 -3.29 19.66 20.98
C LEU A 145 -4.40 18.71 21.42
N TYR A 146 -4.69 18.62 22.72
CA TYR A 146 -5.66 17.70 23.32
C TYR A 146 -6.74 18.39 24.17
N ASP A 147 -6.91 19.70 24.01
CA ASP A 147 -7.83 20.47 24.87
C ASP A 147 -9.31 20.18 24.58
N ASP A 148 -9.64 19.73 23.36
CA ASP A 148 -11.01 19.40 22.96
C ASP A 148 -11.30 17.90 23.01
N PRO A 149 -12.57 17.49 23.24
CA PRO A 149 -13.00 16.09 23.16
C PRO A 149 -12.85 15.49 21.75
N PHE A 150 -12.68 16.33 20.72
CA PHE A 150 -12.32 15.95 19.37
C PHE A 150 -11.17 16.83 18.88
N SER A 151 -9.97 16.52 19.35
CA SER A 151 -8.79 17.35 19.14
C SER A 151 -8.02 16.99 17.87
N LEU A 152 -7.14 17.91 17.44
CA LEU A 152 -6.25 17.66 16.31
C LEU A 152 -5.29 16.49 16.59
N GLY A 153 -4.89 16.30 17.84
CA GLY A 153 -4.09 15.13 18.26
C GLY A 153 -4.82 13.81 18.07
N GLU A 154 -6.13 13.76 18.38
CA GLU A 154 -6.94 12.56 18.15
C GLU A 154 -7.05 12.24 16.64
N LEU A 155 -7.26 13.27 15.81
CA LEU A 155 -7.31 13.14 14.36
C LEU A 155 -5.96 12.67 13.77
N MET A 156 -4.84 13.16 14.28
CA MET A 156 -3.50 12.68 13.90
C MET A 156 -3.32 11.21 14.30
N GLY A 157 -3.77 10.82 15.49
CA GLY A 157 -3.75 9.43 15.94
C GLY A 157 -4.57 8.51 15.03
N LEU A 158 -5.79 8.94 14.66
CA LEU A 158 -6.66 8.21 13.74
C LEU A 158 -6.03 8.07 12.34
N LEU A 159 -5.40 9.13 11.82
CA LEU A 159 -4.65 9.07 10.56
C LEU A 159 -3.51 8.05 10.60
N LEU A 160 -2.80 7.93 11.73
CA LEU A 160 -1.75 6.92 11.90
C LEU A 160 -2.32 5.50 11.96
N VAL A 161 -3.48 5.33 12.61
CA VAL A 161 -4.21 4.06 12.61
C VAL A 161 -4.63 3.69 11.19
N ASP A 162 -5.20 4.63 10.43
CA ASP A 162 -5.58 4.44 9.03
C ASP A 162 -4.37 4.04 8.18
N ALA A 163 -3.24 4.71 8.35
CA ALA A 163 -2.00 4.37 7.65
C ALA A 163 -1.59 2.91 7.92
N GLY A 164 -1.64 2.47 9.18
CA GLY A 164 -1.36 1.09 9.56
C GLY A 164 -2.35 0.09 8.97
N VAL A 165 -3.65 0.38 9.05
CA VAL A 165 -4.72 -0.48 8.53
C VAL A 165 -4.63 -0.60 7.01
N TYR A 166 -4.45 0.52 6.28
CA TYR A 166 -4.30 0.51 4.84
C TYR A 166 -2.99 -0.14 4.40
N ALA A 167 -1.88 0.06 5.14
CA ALA A 167 -0.62 -0.61 4.84
C ALA A 167 -0.72 -2.13 5.02
N ALA A 168 -1.39 -2.59 6.10
CA ALA A 168 -1.66 -4.00 6.33
C ALA A 168 -2.59 -4.58 5.25
N ALA A 169 -3.63 -3.84 4.86
CA ALA A 169 -4.53 -4.24 3.78
C ALA A 169 -3.81 -4.29 2.42
N ALA A 170 -2.96 -3.32 2.10
CA ALA A 170 -2.16 -3.31 0.88
C ALA A 170 -1.14 -4.46 0.86
N TRP A 171 -0.47 -4.74 1.99
CA TRP A 171 0.40 -5.90 2.16
C TRP A 171 -0.37 -7.22 1.94
N TYR A 172 -1.58 -7.31 2.49
CA TYR A 172 -2.44 -8.47 2.35
C TYR A 172 -2.91 -8.67 0.91
N LEU A 173 -3.41 -7.62 0.25
CA LEU A 173 -3.81 -7.69 -1.17
C LEU A 173 -2.62 -8.04 -2.07
N GLY A 174 -1.41 -7.56 -1.77
CA GLY A 174 -0.18 -7.93 -2.48
C GLY A 174 0.21 -9.41 -2.35
N ARG A 175 -0.27 -10.11 -1.31
CA ARG A 175 -0.09 -11.56 -1.13
C ARG A 175 -1.20 -12.40 -1.75
N VAL A 176 -2.41 -11.84 -1.86
CA VAL A 176 -3.63 -12.56 -2.26
C VAL A 176 -3.96 -12.38 -3.74
N LEU A 177 -3.61 -11.25 -4.35
CA LEU A 177 -3.83 -11.03 -5.79
C LEU A 177 -2.72 -11.73 -6.59
N PRO A 178 -3.07 -12.68 -7.47
CA PRO A 178 -2.09 -13.42 -8.25
C PRO A 178 -1.43 -12.48 -9.26
N THR A 179 -0.15 -12.19 -9.05
CA THR A 179 0.73 -11.72 -10.13
C THR A 179 0.89 -12.90 -11.09
N ALA A 180 0.64 -12.70 -12.38
CA ALA A 180 0.47 -13.63 -13.51
C ALA A 180 1.10 -15.07 -13.51
N HIS A 181 2.01 -15.44 -12.62
CA HIS A 181 2.67 -16.75 -12.55
C HIS A 181 2.74 -17.37 -11.13
N GLY A 182 2.03 -16.84 -10.13
CA GLY A 182 1.95 -17.42 -8.78
C GLY A 182 0.58 -18.06 -8.50
N THR A 183 0.56 -19.28 -7.96
CA THR A 183 -0.67 -19.94 -7.50
C THR A 183 -1.43 -19.04 -6.52
N PRO A 184 -2.72 -18.75 -6.74
CA PRO A 184 -3.49 -17.88 -5.85
C PRO A 184 -3.61 -18.52 -4.47
N LEU A 185 -3.10 -17.85 -3.43
CA LEU A 185 -3.34 -18.29 -2.06
C LEU A 185 -4.79 -17.95 -1.66
N PRO A 186 -5.54 -18.91 -1.10
CA PRO A 186 -6.95 -18.73 -0.76
C PRO A 186 -7.15 -17.70 0.35
N TRP A 187 -8.27 -16.96 0.29
CA TRP A 187 -8.72 -15.92 1.22
C TRP A 187 -8.69 -16.30 2.72
N TRP A 188 -8.66 -17.59 3.06
CA TRP A 188 -8.67 -18.12 4.43
C TRP A 188 -7.27 -18.32 5.04
N PHE A 189 -6.21 -17.88 4.35
CA PHE A 189 -4.82 -18.13 4.72
C PHE A 189 -4.42 -17.66 6.14
N ILE A 190 -5.05 -16.60 6.64
CA ILE A 190 -4.86 -16.06 8.00
C ILE A 190 -5.25 -17.06 9.10
N PHE A 191 -6.17 -17.98 8.83
CA PHE A 191 -6.58 -19.04 9.77
C PHE A 191 -5.82 -20.36 9.56
N SER A 192 -4.96 -20.46 8.54
CA SER A 192 -4.20 -21.68 8.28
C SER A 192 -2.85 -21.67 9.01
N LEU A 193 -2.80 -22.29 10.19
CA LEU A 193 -1.57 -22.57 10.95
C LEU A 193 -0.52 -23.40 10.18
N LYS A 194 -0.85 -23.89 8.98
CA LYS A 194 0.06 -24.60 8.07
C LYS A 194 1.11 -23.69 7.42
N PHE A 195 0.91 -22.37 7.37
CA PHE A 195 1.90 -21.44 6.80
C PHE A 195 3.01 -21.02 7.78
N TRP A 196 2.65 -20.84 9.06
CA TRP A 196 3.62 -20.47 10.11
C TRP A 196 4.59 -21.61 10.44
N ARG A 197 4.16 -22.85 10.21
CA ARG A 197 5.06 -24.01 10.19
C ARG A 197 5.71 -24.04 8.81
N GLY A 198 6.90 -23.46 8.70
CA GLY A 198 7.75 -23.61 7.52
C GLY A 198 7.88 -25.08 7.09
N PRO A 199 8.33 -25.35 5.86
CA PRO A 199 8.43 -26.72 5.35
C PRO A 199 9.23 -27.56 6.35
N ARG A 200 8.56 -28.49 7.03
CA ARG A 200 9.27 -29.52 7.79
C ARG A 200 9.96 -30.37 6.75
N GLY A 201 11.26 -30.19 6.60
CA GLY A 201 12.11 -31.08 5.82
C GLY A 201 11.89 -32.50 6.32
N ALA A 202 11.14 -33.28 5.55
CA ALA A 202 10.87 -34.68 5.84
C ALA A 202 10.44 -35.43 4.58
N ASP A 203 11.07 -35.18 3.43
CA ASP A 203 10.89 -35.99 2.21
C ASP A 203 12.22 -36.21 1.45
N ALA A 204 13.35 -36.29 2.16
CA ALA A 204 14.65 -36.65 1.56
C ALA A 204 15.41 -37.72 2.37
N ALA A 205 14.68 -38.57 3.10
CA ALA A 205 15.26 -39.71 3.81
C ALA A 205 14.31 -40.91 3.67
N GLY A 206 14.37 -41.56 2.50
CA GLY A 206 13.51 -42.71 2.25
C GLY A 206 13.54 -43.25 0.83
N ASP A 207 14.70 -43.35 0.19
CA ASP A 207 14.89 -44.45 -0.76
C ASP A 207 16.36 -44.81 -0.85
N GLY A 208 16.72 -45.88 -0.15
CA GLY A 208 18.01 -46.50 -0.23
C GLY A 208 17.78 -47.99 -0.18
N ARG A 209 17.67 -48.61 -1.35
CA ARG A 209 18.07 -49.99 -1.72
C ARG A 209 17.36 -50.38 -3.01
N ASP A 210 18.07 -50.46 -4.12
CA ASP A 210 18.32 -51.75 -4.79
C ASP A 210 19.15 -51.60 -6.08
N ALA A 211 19.94 -52.64 -6.35
CA ALA A 211 20.67 -52.98 -7.58
C ALA A 211 22.07 -52.39 -7.84
N THR A 212 23.06 -52.88 -7.07
CA THR A 212 24.40 -53.20 -7.60
C THR A 212 24.48 -54.66 -8.03
N ALA A 213 24.60 -54.92 -9.34
CA ALA A 213 25.16 -56.09 -10.03
C ALA A 213 24.70 -55.99 -11.51
N SER A 214 25.37 -56.39 -12.59
CA SER A 214 26.69 -56.92 -12.91
C SER A 214 26.61 -57.25 -14.42
N GLY A 215 27.66 -57.00 -15.21
CA GLY A 215 27.82 -57.46 -16.61
C GLY A 215 27.06 -56.61 -17.65
N GLY A 216 27.56 -56.23 -18.82
CA GLY A 216 28.71 -56.67 -19.59
C GLY A 216 28.29 -56.75 -21.08
N THR A 217 29.08 -56.11 -21.96
CA THR A 217 29.26 -56.39 -23.41
C THR A 217 28.34 -55.71 -24.46
N GLU A 218 28.96 -55.51 -25.64
CA GLU A 218 28.52 -54.92 -26.94
C GLU A 218 28.41 -53.38 -27.01
N MET A 219 29.32 -52.62 -27.63
CA MET A 219 30.16 -52.67 -28.84
C MET A 219 29.43 -52.33 -30.17
N ARG A 220 30.01 -51.33 -30.88
CA ARG A 220 29.81 -50.86 -32.27
C ARG A 220 28.57 -50.01 -32.56
N ASP A 221 28.55 -49.05 -33.47
CA ASP A 221 29.49 -48.27 -34.32
C ASP A 221 28.56 -47.44 -35.24
N GLY A 222 29.03 -46.37 -35.89
CA GLY A 222 28.43 -45.92 -37.14
C GLY A 222 27.84 -44.50 -37.22
N THR A 223 28.73 -43.51 -37.19
CA THR A 223 28.85 -42.40 -38.18
C THR A 223 27.67 -42.02 -39.11
N ARG A 224 27.24 -40.74 -39.02
CA ARG A 224 26.90 -39.78 -40.12
C ARG A 224 26.44 -38.48 -39.45
N GLY A 225 26.89 -37.26 -39.73
CA GLY A 225 27.53 -36.71 -40.92
C GLY A 225 26.67 -35.57 -41.48
N ARG A 226 27.11 -34.32 -41.25
CA ARG A 226 27.03 -33.13 -42.13
C ARG A 226 25.70 -32.39 -42.43
N GLU A 227 25.77 -31.08 -42.18
CA GLU A 227 25.48 -29.91 -43.06
C GLU A 227 24.06 -29.61 -43.59
N GLY A 228 23.77 -28.29 -43.64
CA GLY A 228 22.79 -27.62 -44.50
C GLY A 228 21.56 -27.13 -43.75
N ASP A 229 21.52 -25.89 -43.25
CA ASP A 229 21.15 -24.67 -44.00
C ASP A 229 19.75 -24.74 -44.61
N TRP A 230 18.81 -23.96 -44.06
CA TRP A 230 17.73 -23.25 -44.77
C TRP A 230 17.18 -22.15 -43.83
N GLY A 231 17.49 -20.90 -44.17
CA GLY A 231 16.95 -19.72 -43.51
C GLY A 231 15.52 -19.34 -43.93
N CYS A 232 15.03 -18.30 -43.24
CA CYS A 232 13.98 -17.34 -43.61
C CYS A 232 12.56 -17.84 -43.92
N VAL A 233 11.56 -17.30 -43.21
CA VAL A 233 10.37 -16.51 -43.67
C VAL A 233 9.56 -16.18 -42.38
N ALA A 234 9.66 -14.98 -41.82
CA ALA A 234 8.80 -13.80 -42.02
C ALA A 234 7.30 -13.97 -41.66
N GLY A 235 6.89 -13.22 -40.61
CA GLY A 235 5.64 -12.46 -40.48
C GLY A 235 4.29 -13.16 -40.60
N VAL A 236 3.52 -13.19 -39.49
CA VAL A 236 2.32 -12.35 -39.23
C VAL A 236 2.13 -12.29 -37.72
#